data_AF-A0A2J7QCZ8-F1
#
_entry.id   AF-A0A2J7QCZ8-F1
#
_cell.length_a   1.000
_cell.length_b   1.000
_cell.length_c   1.000
_cell.angle_alpha   90.00
_cell.angle_beta   90.00
_cell.angle_gamma   90.00
#
_symmetry.space_group_name_H-M   'P 1'
#
loop_
_entity.id
_entity.type
_entity.pdbx_description
1 polymer ?
#
loop_
_entity_poly.entity_id
_entity_poly.type
_entity_poly.pdbx_seq_one_letter_code
_entity_poly.pdbx_strand_id
1 'polypeptide(L)'
;MSGRDRYCCLMFDEMSIRENLHFNQKFDCIEGFEDCGSQGRTCSIANHSLLFMIRGLRRKWKQPVAYYFTRGSTKAEMIVQYFKEVLDACQNAGLKVVAIVCDMGANNIKALKLLCASKRKPLFRVRNQEIATVYDLPHLLKCTQNFFLKHDVQLKSEHVGTQLPIIAKWVHILKLYEIDKTRPFLLLYRLTDTHLNPTAQGSMNVCLAAQVMSHTVAVSLNALVATGKHLYVSFMNEVTNNEDYFSKLLPQNVVVIKQTSLSSDLN
;
A
#
# COMPACT_ATOMS: atom_id res chain seq x y z
N MET A 1 21.94 -21.15 13.53
CA MET A 1 20.86 -20.95 12.53
C MET A 1 21.25 -21.65 11.23
N SER A 2 20.34 -22.35 10.55
CA SER A 2 20.65 -22.92 9.24
C SER A 2 20.86 -21.79 8.22
N GLY A 3 21.62 -22.04 7.14
CA GLY A 3 21.87 -21.02 6.11
C GLY A 3 20.59 -20.42 5.50
N ARG A 4 19.49 -21.19 5.49
CA ARG A 4 18.16 -20.77 5.02
C ARG A 4 17.39 -19.91 6.02
N ASP A 5 17.73 -19.96 7.31
CA ASP A 5 17.06 -19.14 8.34
C ASP A 5 17.53 -17.68 8.32
N ARG A 6 18.61 -17.40 7.58
CA ARG A 6 19.21 -16.06 7.41
C ARG A 6 18.53 -15.23 6.32
N TYR A 7 17.60 -15.81 5.57
CA TYR A 7 16.81 -15.10 4.57
C TYR A 7 15.77 -14.22 5.25
N CYS A 8 15.80 -12.93 4.95
CA CYS A 8 14.93 -11.92 5.53
C CYS A 8 14.46 -10.90 4.48
N CYS A 9 13.40 -10.19 4.81
CA CYS A 9 13.03 -8.95 4.15
C CYS A 9 13.35 -7.76 5.07
N LEU A 10 13.68 -6.64 4.45
CA LEU A 10 13.84 -5.35 5.12
C LEU A 10 12.55 -4.55 4.90
N MET A 11 11.93 -4.09 5.96
CA MET A 11 10.76 -3.24 5.92
C MET A 11 11.13 -1.89 6.52
N PHE A 12 10.55 -0.82 6.00
CA PHE A 12 10.72 0.49 6.64
C PHE A 12 9.47 1.32 6.48
N ASP A 13 9.25 2.21 7.44
CA ASP A 13 8.15 3.16 7.44
C ASP A 13 8.54 4.41 8.23
N GLU A 14 7.87 5.51 7.95
CA GLU A 14 8.06 6.80 8.62
C GLU A 14 6.86 7.07 9.54
N MET A 15 7.13 7.40 10.80
CA MET A 15 6.10 7.73 11.79
C MET A 15 6.25 9.15 12.28
N SER A 16 5.15 9.89 12.37
CA SER A 16 5.13 11.19 13.04
C SER A 16 5.31 11.01 14.54
N ILE A 17 6.19 11.83 15.12
CA ILE A 17 6.49 11.88 16.56
C ILE A 17 6.22 13.29 17.08
N ARG A 18 5.99 13.40 18.39
CA ARG A 18 5.82 14.72 19.03
C ARG A 18 7.17 15.43 19.13
N GLU A 19 7.20 16.68 18.68
CA GLU A 19 8.33 17.57 18.90
C GLU A 19 8.53 17.77 20.40
N ASN A 20 9.71 17.40 20.90
CA ASN A 20 10.07 17.57 22.30
C ASN A 20 11.58 17.59 22.43
N LEU A 21 12.12 18.43 23.32
CA LEU A 21 13.53 18.44 23.66
C LEU A 21 13.71 17.99 25.11
N HIS A 22 14.63 17.06 25.32
CA HIS A 22 14.91 16.52 26.65
C HIS A 22 16.41 16.48 26.89
N PHE A 23 16.87 17.02 28.02
CA PHE A 23 18.27 16.90 28.40
C PHE A 23 18.51 15.54 29.05
N ASN A 24 19.28 14.69 28.38
CA ASN A 24 19.70 13.40 28.89
C ASN A 24 21.00 13.55 29.70
N GLN A 25 20.87 13.57 31.02
CA GLN A 25 21.99 13.70 31.96
C GLN A 25 23.04 12.60 31.81
N LYS A 26 22.64 11.38 31.41
CA LYS A 26 23.57 10.25 31.30
C LYS A 26 24.54 10.40 30.14
N PHE A 27 24.07 10.96 29.03
CA PHE A 27 24.87 11.17 27.82
C PHE A 27 25.34 12.62 27.66
N ASP A 28 25.03 13.47 28.63
CA ASP A 28 25.32 14.91 28.63
C ASP A 28 24.93 15.58 27.30
N CYS A 29 23.72 15.25 26.82
CA CYS A 29 23.25 15.71 25.53
C CYS A 29 21.76 16.05 25.55
N ILE A 30 21.36 17.01 24.71
CA ILE A 30 19.94 17.29 24.46
C ILE A 30 19.47 16.30 23.39
N GLU A 31 18.41 15.56 23.66
CA GLU A 31 17.69 14.66 22.74
C GLU A 31 16.50 15.40 22.10
N GLY A 32 16.03 14.90 20.96
CA GLY A 32 14.85 15.43 20.26
C GLY A 32 15.14 16.31 19.04
N PHE A 33 16.41 16.62 18.78
CA PHE A 33 16.82 17.16 17.49
C PHE A 33 16.88 16.09 16.41
N GLU A 34 16.79 16.53 15.15
CA GLU A 34 17.02 15.74 13.95
C GLU A 34 18.41 15.09 14.00
N ASP A 35 18.42 13.78 13.81
CA ASP A 35 19.58 12.91 13.83
C ASP A 35 19.48 11.94 12.65
N CYS A 36 20.26 12.24 11.62
CA CYS A 36 20.34 11.48 10.38
C CYS A 36 21.49 10.46 10.41
N GLY A 37 21.96 10.06 11.60
CA GLY A 37 23.03 9.08 11.77
C GLY A 37 24.35 9.52 11.15
N SER A 38 24.84 8.77 10.16
CA SER A 38 26.09 9.08 9.44
C SER A 38 26.08 10.44 8.74
N GLN A 39 24.89 10.94 8.38
CA GLN A 39 24.72 12.23 7.72
C GLN A 39 24.73 13.40 8.72
N GLY A 40 24.86 13.10 10.00
CA GLY A 40 25.01 14.07 11.07
C GLY A 40 23.71 14.53 11.68
N ARG A 41 23.87 15.50 12.58
CA ARG A 41 22.82 16.05 13.42
C ARG A 41 22.60 17.52 13.07
N THR A 42 21.36 17.99 13.11
CA THR A 42 21.03 19.41 12.90
C THR A 42 20.35 20.01 14.13
N CYS A 43 20.22 21.34 14.21
CA CYS A 43 19.51 22.01 15.29
C CYS A 43 17.98 22.04 15.08
N SER A 44 17.47 21.33 14.07
CA SER A 44 16.05 21.19 13.81
C SER A 44 15.40 20.23 14.80
N ILE A 45 14.26 20.59 15.39
CA ILE A 45 13.51 19.65 16.25
C ILE A 45 12.90 18.56 15.36
N ALA A 46 13.15 17.29 15.68
CA ALA A 46 12.63 16.16 14.95
C ALA A 46 11.12 16.00 15.19
N ASN A 47 10.39 15.70 14.13
CA ASN A 47 8.95 15.44 14.20
C ASN A 47 8.53 14.18 13.42
N HIS A 48 9.49 13.50 12.79
CA HIS A 48 9.30 12.20 12.19
C HIS A 48 10.43 11.26 12.62
N SER A 49 10.14 9.96 12.61
CA SER A 49 11.10 8.89 12.84
C SER A 49 10.97 7.86 11.73
N LEU A 50 12.06 7.63 11.01
CA LEU A 50 12.17 6.62 9.97
C LEU A 50 12.76 5.35 10.60
N LEU A 51 12.02 4.25 10.59
CA LEU A 51 12.43 2.99 11.20
C LEU A 51 12.68 1.92 10.14
N PHE A 52 13.82 1.25 10.23
CA PHE A 52 14.14 0.06 9.44
C PHE A 52 14.04 -1.18 10.33
N MET A 53 13.29 -2.18 9.86
CA MET A 53 13.07 -3.44 10.55
C MET A 53 13.32 -4.62 9.62
N ILE A 54 14.10 -5.58 10.06
CA ILE A 54 14.26 -6.85 9.36
C ILE A 54 13.26 -7.88 9.89
N ARG A 55 12.77 -8.72 8.99
CA ARG A 55 11.87 -9.83 9.31
C ARG A 55 12.35 -11.10 8.63
N GLY A 56 12.47 -12.17 9.42
CA GLY A 56 12.79 -13.50 8.90
C GLY A 56 11.69 -14.02 7.98
N LEU A 57 12.07 -14.57 6.83
CA LEU A 57 11.12 -15.16 5.89
C LEU A 57 10.72 -16.58 6.31
N ARG A 58 11.70 -17.38 6.76
CA ARG A 58 11.46 -18.78 7.15
C ARG A 58 11.06 -18.94 8.61
N ARG A 59 11.73 -18.19 9.50
CA ARG A 59 11.46 -18.22 10.94
C ARG A 59 10.77 -16.92 11.35
N LYS A 60 9.84 -17.03 12.30
CA LYS A 60 9.10 -15.89 12.85
C LYS A 60 9.98 -15.10 13.81
N TRP A 61 10.77 -14.18 13.28
CA TRP A 61 11.50 -13.19 14.06
C TRP A 61 11.49 -11.85 13.33
N LYS A 62 11.57 -10.77 14.10
CA LYS A 62 11.65 -9.40 13.62
C LYS A 62 12.53 -8.59 14.54
N GLN A 63 13.30 -7.65 13.99
CA GLN A 63 14.19 -6.81 14.77
C GLN A 63 14.32 -5.43 14.12
N PRO A 64 14.14 -4.33 14.86
CA PRO A 64 14.53 -3.00 14.38
C PRO A 64 16.06 -2.94 14.26
N VAL A 65 16.56 -2.46 13.13
CA VAL A 65 18.01 -2.44 12.81
C VAL A 65 18.59 -1.05 12.67
N ALA A 66 17.77 -0.07 12.31
CA ALA A 66 18.17 1.32 12.26
C ALA A 66 16.95 2.22 12.47
N TYR A 67 17.18 3.39 13.03
CA TYR A 67 16.21 4.45 13.14
C TYR A 67 16.89 5.79 12.88
N TYR A 68 16.16 6.71 12.29
CA TYR A 68 16.63 8.07 11.99
C TYR A 68 15.54 9.05 12.40
N PHE A 69 15.93 10.18 12.99
CA PHE A 69 15.00 11.22 13.40
C PHE A 69 15.11 12.38 12.42
N THR A 70 14.01 12.74 11.78
CA THR A 70 13.99 13.77 10.72
C THR A 70 13.00 14.88 11.05
N ARG A 71 13.24 16.06 10.47
CA ARG A 71 12.26 17.15 10.41
C ARG A 71 11.57 17.14 9.05
N GLY A 72 10.31 16.74 9.06
CA GLY A 72 9.50 16.51 7.87
C GLY A 72 9.84 15.20 7.16
N SER A 73 9.28 15.05 5.97
CA SER A 73 9.42 13.83 5.19
C SER A 73 10.85 13.60 4.71
N THR A 74 11.33 12.38 4.89
CA THR A 74 12.68 12.00 4.49
C THR A 74 12.88 12.12 2.98
N LYS A 75 13.90 12.85 2.54
CA LYS A 75 14.24 13.03 1.12
C LYS A 75 14.67 11.71 0.49
N ALA A 76 14.29 11.48 -0.76
CA ALA A 76 14.60 10.25 -1.48
C ALA A 76 16.10 9.94 -1.55
N GLU A 77 16.95 10.95 -1.68
CA GLU A 77 18.40 10.82 -1.74
C GLU A 77 18.98 10.30 -0.42
N MET A 78 18.43 10.76 0.72
CA MET A 78 18.78 10.29 2.06
C MET A 78 18.34 8.84 2.28
N ILE A 79 17.12 8.50 1.85
CA ILE A 79 16.60 7.13 1.93
C ILE A 79 17.54 6.14 1.20
N VAL A 80 18.05 6.53 0.02
CA VAL A 80 19.01 5.71 -0.73
C VAL A 80 20.31 5.50 0.04
N GLN A 81 20.81 6.51 0.75
CA GLN A 81 22.00 6.38 1.59
C GLN A 81 21.74 5.42 2.77
N TYR A 82 20.62 5.59 3.48
CA TYR A 82 20.23 4.71 4.58
C TYR A 82 20.08 3.26 4.13
N PHE A 83 19.50 3.01 2.95
CA PHE A 83 19.45 1.65 2.42
C PHE A 83 20.82 1.04 2.22
N LYS A 84 21.79 1.78 1.67
CA LYS A 84 23.14 1.26 1.45
C LYS A 84 23.79 0.89 2.78
N GLU A 85 23.67 1.75 3.79
CA GLU A 85 24.22 1.51 5.13
C GLU A 85 23.58 0.32 5.83
N VAL A 86 22.24 0.28 5.85
CA VAL A 86 21.48 -0.79 6.53
C VAL A 86 21.69 -2.13 5.83
N LEU A 87 21.69 -2.16 4.51
CA LEU A 87 21.93 -3.39 3.75
C LEU A 87 23.36 -3.91 3.94
N ASP A 88 24.35 -3.01 3.91
CA ASP A 88 25.74 -3.37 4.17
C ASP A 88 25.93 -3.93 5.59
N ALA A 89 25.32 -3.29 6.60
CA ALA A 89 25.35 -3.78 7.98
C ALA A 89 24.67 -5.15 8.11
N CYS A 90 23.52 -5.35 7.46
CA CYS A 90 22.82 -6.64 7.46
C CYS A 90 23.65 -7.74 6.81
N GLN A 91 24.30 -7.46 5.68
CA GLN A 91 25.15 -8.42 4.97
C GLN A 91 26.40 -8.76 5.79
N ASN A 92 27.03 -7.78 6.44
CA ASN A 92 28.17 -7.99 7.32
C ASN A 92 27.80 -8.85 8.55
N ALA A 93 26.56 -8.73 9.05
CA ALA A 93 26.02 -9.60 10.09
C ALA A 93 25.67 -11.03 9.60
N GLY A 94 25.84 -11.31 8.30
CA GLY A 94 25.58 -12.60 7.67
C GLY A 94 24.12 -12.84 7.28
N LEU A 95 23.26 -11.81 7.31
CA LEU A 95 21.88 -11.88 6.86
C LEU A 95 21.78 -11.80 5.33
N LYS A 96 20.75 -12.44 4.77
CA LYS A 96 20.46 -12.44 3.33
C LYS A 96 19.15 -11.70 3.09
N VAL A 97 19.25 -10.39 2.88
CA VAL A 97 18.10 -9.52 2.56
C VAL A 97 17.70 -9.73 1.10
N VAL A 98 16.55 -10.34 0.85
CA VAL A 98 16.09 -10.64 -0.53
C VAL A 98 15.01 -9.69 -1.04
N ALA A 99 14.37 -8.94 -0.15
CA ALA A 99 13.34 -7.99 -0.52
C ALA A 99 13.33 -6.78 0.43
N ILE A 100 12.92 -5.63 -0.11
CA ILE A 100 12.54 -4.43 0.63
C ILE A 100 11.03 -4.23 0.50
N VAL A 101 10.37 -3.89 1.61
CA VAL A 101 8.95 -3.54 1.65
C VAL A 101 8.77 -2.11 2.13
N CYS A 102 8.00 -1.31 1.39
CA CYS A 102 7.70 0.08 1.73
C CYS A 102 6.29 0.50 1.30
N ASP A 103 5.79 1.62 1.81
CA ASP A 103 4.56 2.23 1.29
C ASP A 103 4.78 2.89 -0.10
N MET A 104 3.71 3.50 -0.64
CA MET A 104 3.75 4.22 -1.92
C MET A 104 3.96 5.74 -1.75
N GLY A 105 4.63 6.17 -0.69
CA GLY A 105 5.01 7.57 -0.49
C GLY A 105 5.84 8.09 -1.68
N ALA A 106 5.63 9.36 -2.07
CA ALA A 106 6.31 9.95 -3.23
C ALA A 106 7.84 9.88 -3.13
N ASN A 107 8.39 10.10 -1.94
CA ASN A 107 9.82 9.99 -1.67
C ASN A 107 10.31 8.54 -1.75
N ASN A 108 9.53 7.57 -1.27
CA ASN A 108 9.86 6.15 -1.35
C ASN A 108 9.88 5.67 -2.81
N ILE A 109 8.86 6.03 -3.61
CA ILE A 109 8.85 5.75 -5.05
C ILE A 109 10.05 6.38 -5.75
N LYS A 110 10.41 7.62 -5.41
CA LYS A 110 11.59 8.29 -5.97
C LYS A 110 12.88 7.59 -5.57
N ALA A 111 13.01 7.15 -4.31
CA ALA A 111 14.18 6.41 -3.81
C ALA A 111 14.35 5.07 -4.53
N LEU A 112 13.27 4.31 -4.74
CA LEU A 112 13.31 3.05 -5.49
C LEU A 112 13.74 3.27 -6.95
N LYS A 113 13.27 4.34 -7.59
CA LYS A 113 13.72 4.72 -8.94
C LYS A 113 15.21 5.08 -8.97
N LEU A 114 15.71 5.78 -7.96
CA LEU A 114 17.15 6.11 -7.82
C LEU A 114 18.00 4.85 -7.61
N LEU A 115 17.44 3.79 -7.03
CA LEU A 115 18.05 2.45 -6.96
C LEU A 115 17.91 1.64 -8.27
N CYS A 116 17.44 2.25 -9.36
CA CYS A 116 17.17 1.61 -10.65
C CYS A 116 16.08 0.52 -10.63
N ALA A 117 15.25 0.47 -9.59
CA ALA A 117 14.08 -0.40 -9.59
C ALA A 117 12.97 0.22 -10.46
N SER A 118 12.40 -0.58 -11.37
CA SER A 118 11.36 -0.15 -12.29
C SER A 118 10.14 -1.07 -12.21
N LYS A 119 8.99 -0.62 -12.76
CA LYS A 119 7.77 -1.45 -12.80
C LYS A 119 7.98 -2.80 -13.51
N ARG A 120 8.82 -2.82 -14.56
CA ARG A 120 9.12 -4.03 -15.35
C ARG A 120 10.22 -4.89 -14.73
N LYS A 121 11.13 -4.26 -13.98
CA LYS A 121 12.22 -4.91 -13.27
C LYS A 121 12.28 -4.35 -11.84
N PRO A 122 11.45 -4.89 -10.92
CA PRO A 122 11.38 -4.43 -9.52
C PRO A 122 12.53 -5.04 -8.69
N LEU A 123 13.74 -4.99 -9.24
CA LEU A 123 14.95 -5.57 -8.67
C LEU A 123 16.06 -4.53 -8.76
N PHE A 124 16.83 -4.39 -7.69
CA PHE A 124 18.09 -3.66 -7.70
C PHE A 124 19.19 -4.53 -7.10
N ARG A 125 20.46 -4.19 -7.37
CA ARG A 125 21.61 -5.01 -6.98
C ARG A 125 22.48 -4.30 -5.95
N VAL A 126 22.81 -5.00 -4.87
CA VAL A 126 23.76 -4.55 -3.82
C VAL A 126 24.75 -5.68 -3.55
N ARG A 127 26.06 -5.39 -3.66
CA ARG A 127 27.16 -6.37 -3.52
C ARG A 127 26.92 -7.69 -4.28
N ASN A 128 26.49 -7.57 -5.54
CA ASN A 128 26.15 -8.69 -6.44
C ASN A 128 24.90 -9.52 -6.05
N GLN A 129 24.19 -9.17 -4.98
CA GLN A 129 22.91 -9.76 -4.60
C GLN A 129 21.75 -8.94 -5.17
N GLU A 130 20.78 -9.60 -5.81
CA GLU A 130 19.54 -8.97 -6.25
C GLU A 130 18.55 -8.89 -5.09
N ILE A 131 17.94 -7.71 -4.94
CA ILE A 131 16.96 -7.40 -3.90
C ILE A 131 15.69 -6.92 -4.58
N ALA A 132 14.58 -7.58 -4.27
CA ALA A 132 13.27 -7.22 -4.80
C ALA A 132 12.67 -6.02 -4.08
N THR A 133 11.94 -5.17 -4.81
CA THR A 133 11.18 -4.06 -4.24
C THR A 133 9.70 -4.43 -4.22
N VAL A 134 9.09 -4.39 -3.06
CA VAL A 134 7.69 -4.75 -2.84
C VAL A 134 6.99 -3.59 -2.16
N TYR A 135 5.78 -3.25 -2.60
CA TYR A 135 4.96 -2.27 -1.89
C TYR A 135 4.10 -2.94 -0.82
N ASP A 136 3.79 -2.19 0.23
CA ASP A 136 2.91 -2.65 1.30
C ASP A 136 1.50 -2.96 0.74
N LEU A 137 1.14 -4.24 0.77
CA LEU A 137 -0.12 -4.75 0.20
C LEU A 137 -1.36 -4.18 0.92
N PRO A 138 -1.43 -4.16 2.27
CA PRO A 138 -2.47 -3.45 3.00
C PRO A 138 -2.65 -1.98 2.56
N HIS A 139 -1.56 -1.25 2.36
CA HIS A 139 -1.62 0.13 1.87
C HIS A 139 -2.15 0.20 0.44
N LEU A 140 -1.68 -0.66 -0.46
CA LEU A 140 -2.18 -0.78 -1.84
C LEU A 140 -3.70 -0.99 -1.90
N LEU A 141 -4.22 -1.90 -1.09
CA LEU A 141 -5.65 -2.21 -1.05
C LEU A 141 -6.48 -0.98 -0.62
N LYS A 142 -6.04 -0.27 0.42
CA LYS A 142 -6.67 0.98 0.86
C LYS A 142 -6.62 2.05 -0.22
N CYS A 143 -5.47 2.23 -0.87
CA CYS A 143 -5.33 3.18 -1.96
C CYS A 143 -6.30 2.85 -3.10
N THR A 144 -6.40 1.58 -3.50
CA THR A 144 -7.32 1.12 -4.55
C THR A 144 -8.77 1.41 -4.19
N GLN A 145 -9.19 1.13 -2.95
CA GLN A 145 -10.55 1.44 -2.50
C GLN A 145 -10.81 2.96 -2.48
N ASN A 146 -9.93 3.74 -1.86
CA ASN A 146 -10.06 5.21 -1.80
C ASN A 146 -10.07 5.85 -3.18
N PHE A 147 -9.36 5.23 -4.13
CA PHE A 147 -9.34 5.65 -5.52
C PHE A 147 -10.66 5.33 -6.21
N PHE A 148 -11.18 4.11 -6.04
CA PHE A 148 -12.45 3.69 -6.63
C PHE A 148 -13.65 4.45 -6.05
N LEU A 149 -13.56 4.89 -4.79
CA LEU A 149 -14.56 5.77 -4.18
C LEU A 149 -14.65 7.14 -4.89
N LYS A 150 -13.51 7.67 -5.37
CA LYS A 150 -13.39 9.02 -5.95
C LYS A 150 -13.47 9.05 -7.47
N HIS A 151 -13.18 7.92 -8.13
CA HIS A 151 -12.98 7.85 -9.57
C HIS A 151 -13.64 6.61 -10.16
N ASP A 152 -14.12 6.76 -11.39
CA ASP A 152 -14.64 5.64 -12.16
C ASP A 152 -13.47 4.89 -12.81
N VAL A 153 -13.56 3.56 -12.84
CA VAL A 153 -12.49 2.70 -13.33
C VAL A 153 -12.91 2.12 -14.67
N GLN A 154 -12.12 2.37 -15.71
CA GLN A 154 -12.34 1.85 -17.04
C GLN A 154 -11.44 0.64 -17.28
N LEU A 155 -12.06 -0.47 -17.64
CA LEU A 155 -11.39 -1.70 -18.02
C LEU A 155 -11.49 -1.88 -19.53
N LYS A 156 -10.36 -2.23 -20.13
CA LYS A 156 -10.32 -2.70 -21.52
C LYS A 156 -10.81 -4.15 -21.54
N SER A 157 -11.93 -4.41 -22.21
CA SER A 157 -12.38 -5.79 -22.44
C SER A 157 -11.57 -6.40 -23.57
N GLU A 158 -10.85 -7.49 -23.30
CA GLU A 158 -10.20 -8.30 -24.34
C GLU A 158 -11.14 -9.39 -24.89
N HIS A 159 -12.25 -9.67 -24.20
CA HIS A 159 -13.20 -10.71 -24.58
C HIS A 159 -14.47 -10.07 -25.17
N VAL A 160 -14.89 -10.60 -26.31
CA VAL A 160 -16.01 -10.16 -27.17
C VAL A 160 -15.62 -9.03 -28.13
N GLY A 161 -15.78 -9.27 -29.43
CA GLY A 161 -15.39 -8.39 -30.55
C GLY A 161 -16.06 -7.00 -30.60
N THR A 162 -16.70 -6.57 -29.53
CA THR A 162 -17.13 -5.20 -29.28
C THR A 162 -16.12 -4.53 -28.34
N GLN A 163 -15.32 -3.62 -28.89
CA GLN A 163 -14.28 -2.84 -28.18
C GLN A 163 -14.86 -1.79 -27.21
N LEU A 164 -16.04 -2.04 -26.63
CA LEU A 164 -16.65 -1.07 -25.72
C LEU A 164 -15.97 -1.16 -24.35
N PRO A 165 -15.45 -0.04 -23.83
CA PRO A 165 -14.81 -0.04 -22.53
C PRO A 165 -15.82 -0.29 -21.41
N ILE A 166 -15.47 -1.16 -20.47
CA ILE A 166 -16.31 -1.46 -19.31
C ILE A 166 -15.98 -0.45 -18.22
N ILE A 167 -16.98 0.28 -17.72
CA ILE A 167 -16.80 1.26 -16.65
C ILE A 167 -17.37 0.69 -15.34
N ALA A 168 -16.49 0.44 -14.37
CA ALA A 168 -16.86 0.18 -12.99
C ALA A 168 -17.04 1.51 -12.25
N LYS A 169 -18.14 1.63 -11.52
CA LYS A 169 -18.49 2.82 -10.73
C LYS A 169 -18.83 2.45 -9.31
N TRP A 170 -18.49 3.32 -8.35
CA TRP A 170 -18.82 3.11 -6.93
C TRP A 170 -20.33 2.96 -6.69
N VAL A 171 -21.16 3.66 -7.50
CA VAL A 171 -22.62 3.59 -7.42
C VAL A 171 -23.17 2.17 -7.60
N HIS A 172 -22.44 1.27 -8.27
CA HIS A 172 -22.85 -0.13 -8.39
C HIS A 172 -22.80 -0.85 -7.04
N ILE A 173 -21.79 -0.57 -6.21
CA ILE A 173 -21.67 -1.11 -4.86
C ILE A 173 -22.78 -0.52 -3.96
N LEU A 174 -23.03 0.79 -4.06
CA LEU A 174 -24.13 1.43 -3.33
C LEU A 174 -25.49 0.79 -3.64
N LYS A 175 -25.81 0.62 -4.93
CA LYS A 175 -27.06 -0.01 -5.37
C LYS A 175 -27.19 -1.45 -4.88
N LEU A 176 -26.11 -2.23 -4.97
CA LEU A 176 -26.09 -3.60 -4.46
C LEU A 176 -26.39 -3.63 -2.95
N TYR A 177 -25.75 -2.75 -2.18
CA TYR A 177 -25.94 -2.70 -0.73
C TYR A 177 -27.37 -2.30 -0.35
N GLU A 178 -27.97 -1.32 -1.03
CA GLU A 178 -29.37 -0.95 -0.80
C GLU A 178 -30.35 -2.07 -1.18
N ILE A 179 -30.07 -2.79 -2.27
CA ILE A 179 -30.87 -3.99 -2.63
C ILE A 179 -30.72 -5.07 -1.56
N ASP A 180 -29.49 -5.34 -1.08
CA ASP A 180 -29.24 -6.38 -0.09
C ASP A 180 -29.94 -6.08 1.24
N LYS A 181 -29.95 -4.81 1.69
CA LYS A 181 -30.70 -4.36 2.88
C LYS A 181 -32.19 -4.71 2.86
N THR A 182 -32.81 -4.76 1.68
CA THR A 182 -34.25 -5.11 1.55
C THR A 182 -34.53 -6.61 1.60
N ARG A 183 -33.48 -7.44 1.56
CA ARG A 183 -33.64 -8.90 1.55
C ARG A 183 -33.86 -9.42 2.97
N PRO A 184 -34.64 -10.49 3.13
CA PRO A 184 -34.81 -11.16 4.43
C PRO A 184 -33.48 -11.74 4.95
N PHE A 185 -32.57 -12.12 4.05
CA PHE A 185 -31.24 -12.62 4.37
C PHE A 185 -30.18 -11.77 3.66
N LEU A 186 -29.33 -11.11 4.46
CA LEU A 186 -28.28 -10.22 3.98
C LEU A 186 -27.07 -11.04 3.48
N LEU A 187 -26.75 -10.92 2.20
CA LEU A 187 -25.52 -11.50 1.65
C LEU A 187 -24.29 -10.69 2.08
N LEU A 188 -24.46 -9.39 2.31
CA LEU A 188 -23.40 -8.43 2.62
C LEU A 188 -23.45 -8.00 4.09
N TYR A 189 -23.73 -8.94 5.00
CA TYR A 189 -23.86 -8.69 6.44
C TYR A 189 -22.63 -8.02 7.11
N ARG A 190 -21.46 -8.05 6.46
CA ARG A 190 -20.24 -7.38 6.96
C ARG A 190 -20.12 -5.93 6.54
N LEU A 191 -20.84 -5.52 5.50
CA LEU A 191 -20.84 -4.13 5.05
C LEU A 191 -21.78 -3.30 5.90
N THR A 192 -21.34 -2.08 6.16
CA THR A 192 -22.07 -1.06 6.90
C THR A 192 -21.92 0.27 6.18
N ASP A 193 -22.68 1.29 6.56
CA ASP A 193 -22.61 2.60 5.89
C ASP A 193 -21.19 3.22 5.99
N THR A 194 -20.43 2.90 7.04
CA THR A 194 -19.03 3.32 7.22
C THR A 194 -18.06 2.74 6.18
N HIS A 195 -18.40 1.62 5.54
CA HIS A 195 -17.61 1.05 4.45
C HIS A 195 -17.78 1.83 3.14
N LEU A 196 -18.98 2.37 2.93
CA LEU A 196 -19.39 3.00 1.67
C LEU A 196 -19.17 4.51 1.68
N ASN A 197 -19.20 5.11 2.87
CA ASN A 197 -18.87 6.50 3.11
C ASN A 197 -17.88 6.61 4.28
N PRO A 198 -16.61 6.22 4.07
CA PRO A 198 -15.61 6.24 5.13
C PRO A 198 -15.26 7.67 5.54
N THR A 199 -15.12 7.91 6.84
CA THR A 199 -14.46 9.11 7.36
C THR A 199 -12.97 9.08 7.03
N ALA A 200 -12.25 10.19 7.25
CA ALA A 200 -10.79 10.22 7.03
C ALA A 200 -10.04 9.09 7.79
N GLN A 201 -10.49 8.76 9.01
CA GLN A 201 -9.96 7.64 9.78
C GLN A 201 -10.40 6.29 9.20
N GLY A 202 -11.64 6.17 8.72
CA GLY A 202 -12.14 4.98 8.04
C GLY A 202 -11.37 4.65 6.76
N SER A 203 -10.95 5.66 5.99
CA SER A 203 -10.14 5.49 4.77
C SER A 203 -8.74 4.92 5.03
N MET A 204 -8.27 4.95 6.29
CA MET A 204 -7.00 4.35 6.70
C MET A 204 -7.15 2.91 7.23
N ASN A 205 -8.39 2.43 7.39
CA ASN A 205 -8.68 1.10 7.92
C ASN A 205 -8.68 0.04 6.81
N VAL A 206 -7.69 -0.85 6.86
CA VAL A 206 -7.51 -1.94 5.87
C VAL A 206 -8.68 -2.92 5.90
N CYS A 207 -9.28 -3.16 7.07
CA CYS A 207 -10.39 -4.11 7.18
C CYS A 207 -11.61 -3.65 6.39
N LEU A 208 -11.95 -2.36 6.47
CA LEU A 208 -13.05 -1.79 5.69
C LEU A 208 -12.77 -1.92 4.19
N ALA A 209 -11.54 -1.63 3.76
CA ALA A 209 -11.13 -1.79 2.37
C ALA A 209 -11.25 -3.23 1.88
N ALA A 210 -10.74 -4.20 2.65
CA ALA A 210 -10.80 -5.61 2.31
C ALA A 210 -12.23 -6.16 2.28
N GLN A 211 -13.09 -5.71 3.19
CA GLN A 211 -14.50 -6.15 3.22
C GLN A 211 -15.27 -5.64 2.00
N VAL A 212 -15.05 -4.39 1.57
CA VAL A 212 -15.65 -3.87 0.33
C VAL A 212 -15.10 -4.59 -0.89
N MET A 213 -13.78 -4.81 -0.94
CA MET A 213 -13.08 -5.43 -2.07
C MET A 213 -13.08 -6.96 -2.02
N SER A 214 -14.08 -7.56 -1.36
CA SER A 214 -14.11 -9.01 -1.12
C SER A 214 -14.78 -9.80 -2.24
N HIS A 215 -14.43 -11.08 -2.33
CA HIS A 215 -15.03 -12.03 -3.27
C HIS A 215 -16.57 -12.10 -3.13
N THR A 216 -17.09 -12.02 -1.91
CA THR A 216 -18.54 -12.02 -1.65
C THR A 216 -19.24 -10.84 -2.32
N VAL A 217 -18.65 -9.64 -2.30
CA VAL A 217 -19.19 -8.46 -2.98
C VAL A 217 -19.13 -8.64 -4.49
N ALA A 218 -18.02 -9.16 -5.02
CA ALA A 218 -17.86 -9.43 -6.44
C ALA A 218 -18.92 -10.43 -6.97
N VAL A 219 -19.11 -11.56 -6.27
CA VAL A 219 -20.13 -12.56 -6.62
C VAL A 219 -21.55 -11.99 -6.51
N SER A 220 -21.84 -11.22 -5.46
CA SER A 220 -23.16 -10.60 -5.29
C SER A 220 -23.48 -9.61 -6.42
N LEU A 221 -22.48 -8.85 -6.87
CA LEU A 221 -22.59 -8.01 -8.06
C LEU A 221 -22.86 -8.85 -9.31
N ASN A 222 -22.09 -9.91 -9.57
CA ASN A 222 -22.29 -10.81 -10.72
C ASN A 222 -23.71 -11.42 -10.73
N ALA A 223 -24.21 -11.84 -9.56
CA ALA A 223 -25.54 -12.41 -9.41
C ALA A 223 -26.64 -11.40 -9.75
N LEU A 224 -26.49 -10.12 -9.33
CA LEU A 224 -27.45 -9.08 -9.71
C LEU A 224 -27.51 -8.88 -11.23
N VAL A 225 -26.36 -8.87 -11.89
CA VAL A 225 -26.28 -8.78 -13.37
C VAL A 225 -27.00 -9.95 -14.03
N ALA A 226 -26.74 -11.17 -13.57
CA ALA A 226 -27.37 -12.38 -14.11
C ALA A 226 -28.89 -12.37 -13.95
N THR A 227 -29.42 -11.73 -12.91
CA THR A 227 -30.87 -11.58 -12.68
C THR A 227 -31.54 -10.48 -13.52
N GLY A 228 -30.82 -9.84 -14.47
CA GLY A 228 -31.38 -8.85 -15.40
C GLY A 228 -31.57 -7.45 -14.81
N LYS A 229 -31.11 -7.20 -13.58
CA LYS A 229 -31.01 -5.85 -13.01
C LYS A 229 -29.62 -5.30 -13.31
N HIS A 230 -29.49 -4.54 -14.41
CA HIS A 230 -28.26 -3.92 -14.95
C HIS A 230 -27.12 -3.60 -13.94
N LEU A 231 -25.89 -4.12 -14.20
CA LEU A 231 -24.61 -3.39 -14.47
C LEU A 231 -23.33 -4.21 -14.25
N TYR A 232 -22.46 -4.19 -15.27
CA TYR A 232 -21.20 -4.93 -15.51
C TYR A 232 -20.15 -5.00 -14.38
N VAL A 233 -19.54 -6.18 -14.22
CA VAL A 233 -18.67 -6.58 -13.09
C VAL A 233 -17.43 -7.33 -13.59
N SER A 234 -16.39 -6.58 -13.97
CA SER A 234 -15.07 -7.17 -14.26
C SER A 234 -14.02 -6.76 -13.22
N PHE A 235 -14.09 -5.52 -12.70
CA PHE A 235 -13.09 -4.95 -11.78
C PHE A 235 -12.97 -5.70 -10.44
N MET A 236 -14.10 -5.98 -9.79
CA MET A 236 -14.08 -6.63 -8.48
C MET A 236 -13.57 -8.06 -8.56
N ASN A 237 -13.81 -8.76 -9.68
CA ASN A 237 -13.27 -10.11 -9.91
C ASN A 237 -11.75 -10.06 -10.12
N GLU A 238 -11.20 -9.04 -10.81
CA GLU A 238 -9.74 -8.87 -10.91
C GLU A 238 -9.10 -8.53 -9.56
N VAL A 239 -9.69 -7.65 -8.76
CA VAL A 239 -9.14 -7.28 -7.44
C VAL A 239 -9.14 -8.48 -6.48
N THR A 240 -10.22 -9.26 -6.46
CA THR A 240 -10.40 -10.42 -5.57
C THR A 240 -9.58 -11.63 -5.97
N ASN A 241 -9.49 -11.96 -7.27
CA ASN A 241 -8.56 -12.99 -7.76
C ASN A 241 -7.09 -12.58 -7.51
N ASN A 242 -6.84 -11.27 -7.50
CA ASN A 242 -5.62 -10.64 -6.98
C ASN A 242 -5.25 -11.17 -5.58
N GLU A 243 -6.18 -11.06 -4.61
CA GLU A 243 -5.96 -11.36 -3.17
C GLU A 243 -5.40 -12.75 -2.92
N ASP A 244 -5.78 -13.74 -3.73
CA ASP A 244 -5.31 -15.12 -3.62
C ASP A 244 -4.02 -15.41 -4.44
N TYR A 245 -3.60 -14.53 -5.37
CA TYR A 245 -2.50 -14.74 -6.32
C TYR A 245 -1.51 -13.55 -6.47
N PHE A 246 -1.32 -12.71 -5.46
CA PHE A 246 -0.51 -11.47 -5.54
C PHE A 246 1.03 -11.66 -5.64
N SER A 247 1.48 -12.41 -6.65
CA SER A 247 2.83 -12.33 -7.22
C SER A 247 2.87 -11.64 -8.59
N LYS A 248 1.74 -11.12 -9.10
CA LYS A 248 1.68 -10.37 -10.36
C LYS A 248 1.14 -8.96 -10.11
N LEU A 249 2.01 -7.99 -10.36
CA LEU A 249 1.75 -6.55 -10.36
C LEU A 249 0.48 -6.20 -11.16
N LEU A 250 -0.20 -5.15 -10.69
CA LEU A 250 -1.38 -4.47 -11.27
C LEU A 250 -1.62 -4.76 -12.77
N PRO A 251 -2.84 -5.16 -13.19
CA PRO A 251 -3.13 -5.44 -14.59
C PRO A 251 -2.83 -4.21 -15.48
N GLN A 252 -2.12 -4.46 -16.58
CA GLN A 252 -1.65 -3.44 -17.53
C GLN A 252 -2.80 -2.78 -18.33
N ASN A 253 -4.05 -3.19 -18.09
CA ASN A 253 -5.23 -2.89 -18.91
C ASN A 253 -6.24 -1.94 -18.24
N VAL A 254 -5.89 -1.36 -17.08
CA VAL A 254 -6.76 -0.44 -16.33
C VAL A 254 -6.48 1.02 -16.72
N VAL A 255 -7.52 1.74 -17.15
CA VAL A 255 -7.49 3.19 -17.41
C VAL A 255 -8.41 3.88 -16.40
N VAL A 256 -7.99 5.04 -15.91
CA VAL A 256 -8.73 5.80 -14.91
C VAL A 256 -9.45 6.95 -15.59
N ILE A 257 -10.74 7.13 -15.30
CA ILE A 257 -11.52 8.28 -15.76
C ILE A 257 -11.95 9.11 -14.54
N LYS A 258 -11.90 10.44 -14.66
CA LYS A 258 -12.55 11.33 -13.68
C LYS A 258 -14.06 11.07 -13.68
N GLN A 259 -14.69 11.01 -12.51
CA GLN A 259 -16.15 11.00 -12.40
C GLN A 259 -16.69 12.26 -13.08
N THR A 260 -17.43 12.09 -14.17
CA THR A 260 -18.26 13.14 -14.72
C THR A 260 -19.48 13.27 -13.83
N SER A 261 -19.62 14.43 -13.17
CA SER A 261 -20.88 14.81 -12.56
C SER A 261 -21.94 14.86 -13.65
N LEU A 262 -22.93 13.96 -13.58
CA LEU A 262 -24.23 14.23 -14.17
C LEU A 262 -24.83 15.36 -13.34
N SER A 263 -24.54 16.60 -13.73
CA SER A 263 -25.36 17.74 -13.35
C SER A 263 -26.76 17.49 -13.88
N SER A 264 -27.70 17.49 -12.95
CA SER A 264 -29.14 17.62 -13.11
C SER A 264 -29.58 18.38 -14.38
N ASP A 265 -30.05 17.63 -15.37
CA ASP A 265 -31.07 18.10 -16.31
C ASP A 265 -32.29 17.19 -16.14
N LEU A 266 -33.04 17.49 -15.08
CA LEU A 266 -34.43 17.10 -14.89
C LEU A 266 -35.12 18.35 -14.35
N ASN A 267 -35.48 19.24 -15.26
CA ASN A 267 -36.64 20.12 -15.24
C ASN A 267 -37.12 20.27 -16.69
#